data_AF-A0A4R9LMS0-F1
#
_entry.id   AF-A0A4R9LMS0-F1
#
_cell.length_a   1.000
_cell.length_b   1.000
_cell.length_c   1.000
_cell.angle_alpha   90.00
_cell.angle_beta   90.00
_cell.angle_gamma   90.00
#
_symmetry.space_group_name_H-M   'P 1'
#
loop_
_entity.id
_entity.type
_entity.pdbx_description
1 polymer ?
#
loop_
_entity_poly.entity_id
_entity_poly.type
_entity_poly.pdbx_seq_one_letter_code
_entity_poly.pdbx_strand_id
1 'polypeptide(L)' 'MKKIILFSSLLLVGCGSISRGCAKYFGYDEVCVDGVKYIQFTSGASVKYNPDGTVATCR' A
#
# COMPACT_ATOMS: atom_id res chain seq x y z
N MET A 1 -7.58 31.06 -13.60
CA MET A 1 -8.28 29.78 -13.83
C MET A 1 -7.36 28.69 -14.38
N LYS A 2 -6.61 28.92 -15.49
CA LYS A 2 -5.71 27.91 -16.09
C LYS A 2 -4.57 27.40 -15.18
N LYS A 3 -4.05 28.23 -14.28
CA LYS A 3 -2.98 27.85 -13.31
C LYS A 3 -3.48 26.96 -12.16
N ILE A 4 -4.76 27.05 -11.79
CA ILE A 4 -5.34 26.27 -10.68
C ILE A 4 -5.56 24.82 -11.10
N ILE A 5 -5.94 24.60 -12.36
CA ILE A 5 -6.16 23.26 -12.95
C ILE A 5 -4.85 22.45 -12.96
N LEU A 6 -3.72 23.10 -13.25
CA LEU A 6 -2.38 22.48 -13.23
C LEU A 6 -1.93 22.01 -11.84
N PHE A 7 -2.36 22.68 -10.77
CA PHE A 7 -1.99 22.29 -9.41
C PHE A 7 -2.80 21.08 -8.93
N SER A 8 -4.05 20.96 -9.37
CA SER A 8 -4.94 19.85 -9.01
C SER A 8 -4.46 18.50 -9.56
N SER A 9 -3.75 18.47 -10.69
CA SER A 9 -3.27 17.21 -11.30
C SER A 9 -2.13 16.53 -10.54
N LEU A 10 -1.40 17.24 -9.67
CA LEU A 10 -0.34 16.64 -8.85
C LEU A 10 -0.90 15.74 -7.73
N LEU A 11 -2.15 15.94 -7.33
CA LEU A 11 -2.78 15.16 -6.26
C LEU A 11 -3.22 13.76 -6.73
N LEU A 12 -3.42 13.56 -8.04
CA LEU A 12 -3.87 12.27 -8.59
C LEU A 12 -2.74 11.23 -8.74
N VAL A 13 -1.47 11.64 -8.67
CA VAL A 13 -0.32 10.73 -8.79
C VAL A 13 0.00 10.03 -7.45
N GLY A 14 -0.71 10.36 -6.37
CA GLY A 14 -0.46 9.82 -5.02
C GLY A 14 -1.09 8.45 -4.73
N CYS A 15 -1.96 7.94 -5.61
CA CYS A 15 -2.64 6.67 -5.40
C CYS A 15 -1.68 5.50 -5.67
N GLY A 16 -0.85 5.16 -4.68
CA GLY A 16 0.11 4.03 -4.73
C GLY A 16 1.57 4.41 -4.48
N SER A 17 1.94 5.67 -4.67
CA SER A 17 3.28 6.17 -4.26
C SER A 17 3.38 6.32 -2.75
N ILE A 18 2.26 6.62 -2.07
CA ILE A 18 2.19 6.77 -0.62
C ILE A 18 2.39 5.41 0.08
N SER A 19 1.74 4.34 -0.38
CA SER A 19 1.92 2.99 0.23
C SER A 19 3.37 2.50 0.10
N ARG A 20 4.01 2.71 -1.05
CA ARG A 20 5.45 2.41 -1.24
C ARG A 20 6.37 3.29 -0.39
N GLY A 21 6.03 4.58 -0.25
CA GLY A 21 6.78 5.52 0.59
C GLY A 21 6.69 5.18 2.07
N CYS A 22 5.50 4.79 2.55
CA CYS A 22 5.28 4.31 3.90
C CYS A 22 6.01 2.98 4.14
N ALA A 23 5.94 2.01 3.22
CA ALA A 23 6.70 0.76 3.33
C ALA A 23 8.22 0.99 3.43
N LYS A 24 8.76 2.01 2.75
CA LYS A 24 10.18 2.38 2.86
C LYS A 24 10.57 2.92 4.25
N TYR A 25 9.65 3.58 4.95
CA TYR A 25 9.91 4.20 6.25
C TYR A 25 9.57 3.27 7.43
N PHE A 26 8.50 2.48 7.32
CA PHE A 26 8.01 1.58 8.36
C PHE A 26 8.48 0.12 8.19
N GLY A 27 9.17 -0.19 7.09
CA GLY A 27 9.73 -1.51 6.78
C GLY A 27 8.78 -2.40 5.97
N TYR A 28 7.48 -2.25 6.16
CA TYR A 28 6.44 -2.89 5.35
C TYR A 28 5.11 -2.12 5.44
N ASP A 29 4.20 -2.40 4.51
CA ASP A 29 2.82 -1.94 4.51
C ASP A 29 1.88 -3.16 4.43
N GLU A 30 0.68 -3.08 5.01
CA GLU A 30 -0.31 -4.16 4.95
C GLU A 30 -1.41 -3.81 3.95
N VAL A 31 -1.58 -4.67 2.95
CA VAL A 31 -2.54 -4.48 1.87
C VAL A 31 -3.54 -5.63 1.87
N CYS A 32 -4.83 -5.31 1.76
CA CYS A 32 -5.86 -6.30 1.55
C CYS A 32 -6.09 -6.51 0.05
N VAL A 33 -5.96 -7.76 -0.43
CA VAL A 33 -6.26 -8.14 -1.82
C VAL A 33 -7.06 -9.44 -1.77
N ASP A 34 -8.25 -9.44 -2.40
CA ASP A 34 -9.14 -10.60 -2.50
C ASP A 34 -9.41 -11.32 -1.16
N GLY A 35 -9.53 -10.53 -0.08
CA GLY A 35 -9.78 -11.05 1.27
C GLY A 35 -8.55 -11.60 2.00
N VAL A 36 -7.37 -11.56 1.38
CA VAL A 36 -6.09 -11.96 1.98
C VAL A 36 -5.25 -10.73 2.33
N LYS A 37 -4.64 -10.74 3.52
CA LYS A 37 -3.66 -9.71 3.90
C LYS A 37 -2.29 -10.03 3.33
N TYR A 38 -1.76 -9.09 2.59
CA TYR A 38 -0.40 -9.08 2.09
C TYR A 38 0.45 -8.07 2.85
N ILE A 39 1.72 -8.42 3.03
CA ILE A 39 2.78 -7.55 3.53
C ILE A 39 3.55 -7.08 2.30
N GLN A 40 3.46 -5.79 1.99
CA GLN A 40 4.17 -5.12 0.92
C GLN A 40 5.46 -4.52 1.48
N PHE A 41 6.60 -5.01 1.01
CA PHE A 41 7.91 -4.44 1.32
C PHE A 41 8.27 -3.36 0.30
N THR A 42 9.36 -2.63 0.55
CA THR A 42 9.94 -1.69 -0.44
C THR A 42 10.19 -2.36 -1.80
N SER A 43 10.61 -3.64 -1.79
CA SER A 43 10.69 -4.49 -2.97
C SER A 43 10.09 -5.87 -2.68
N GLY A 44 9.01 -6.22 -3.38
CA GLY A 44 8.33 -7.52 -3.23
C GLY A 44 7.19 -7.52 -2.21
N ALA A 45 6.41 -8.60 -2.22
CA ALA A 45 5.27 -8.79 -1.33
C ALA A 45 5.23 -10.25 -0.86
N SER A 46 4.68 -10.48 0.33
CA SER A 46 4.42 -11.81 0.89
C SER A 46 3.03 -11.84 1.52
N VAL A 47 2.39 -13.01 1.59
CA VAL A 47 1.17 -13.16 2.39
C VAL A 47 1.50 -13.02 3.88
N LYS A 48 0.60 -12.39 4.64
CA LYS A 48 0.68 -12.34 6.10
C LYS A 48 0.21 -13.68 6.66
N TYR A 49 0.98 -14.23 7.59
CA TYR A 49 0.58 -15.43 8.33
C TYR A 49 0.13 -15.05 9.74
N ASN A 50 -0.86 -15.78 10.25
CA ASN A 50 -1.22 -15.81 11.66
C ASN A 50 -0.19 -16.64 12.45
N PRO A 51 -0.10 -16.50 13.78
CA PRO A 51 0.83 -17.29 14.60
C PRO A 51 0.64 -18.81 14.51
N ASP A 52 -0.55 -19.26 14.10
CA ASP A 52 -0.87 -20.67 13.87
C ASP A 52 -0.43 -21.19 12.49
N GLY A 53 0.19 -20.35 11.66
CA GLY A 53 0.64 -20.68 10.31
C GLY A 53 -0.42 -20.55 9.23
N THR A 54 -1.66 -20.15 9.56
CA THR A 54 -2.71 -19.89 8.57
C THR A 54 -2.51 -18.54 7.89
N VAL A 55 -3.05 -18.37 6.68
CA VAL A 55 -3.01 -17.08 5.98
C VAL A 55 -3.97 -16.10 6.65
N ALA A 56 -3.49 -14.91 6.99
CA ALA A 56 -4.29 -13.86 7.58
C ALA A 56 -5.24 -13.27 6.54
N THR A 57 -6.53 -13.17 6.90
CA THR A 57 -7.57 -12.60 6.05
C THR A 57 -7.91 -11.17 6.45
N CYS A 58 -8.54 -10.45 5.54
CA CYS A 58 -9.10 -9.13 5.80
C CYS A 58 -10.39 -9.26 6.63
N ARG A 59 -10.63 -8.28 7.51
CA ARG A 59 -11.92 -8.14 8.21
C ARG A 59 -12.86 -7.28 7.39
#